data_AF-A0A7M5WWJ8-F1
#
_entry.id   AF-A0A7M5WWJ8-F1
#
_cell.length_a   1.000
_cell.length_b   1.000
_cell.length_c   1.000
_cell.angle_alpha   90.00
_cell.angle_beta   90.00
_cell.angle_gamma   90.00
#
_symmetry.space_group_name_H-M   'P 1'
#
loop_
_entity.id
_entity.type
_entity.pdbx_description
1 polymer ?
#
loop_
_entity_poly.entity_id
_entity_poly.type
_entity_poly.pdbx_seq_one_letter_code
_entity_poly.pdbx_strand_id
1 'polypeptide(L)'
;MKIFVAVCLAFILVEAKKKECNLKCSKDDKQKVCGKDGVTYKSFCHLQLQSCHQGKDIGFACDGTCPCDPPEVFKMDQETVKKIQEARSLYQLQKHEKEELNSADTFLARELLGEDDLKRHIAFKVMEQDKKQECQLSEMAELPTRLIDWFHVLRINEKVEDMRIQRIEGEPIMKEENFSDEKMKSMYTELACSDHKDQKVEKAVCLKPVQWMFHHLDANGDNHLSASELSDIEDIQNEKCIKPFLQSCDHDKDGKVELAEFCRCLCVSPPCTNVIKNVPILMVRGQPAPMPGFFVPRCDDDGFFMPEQCNPMKECWCVDRNGGELLGTRTKKGSATCDSYNTKNPSSRLVPLNINNEQGH
;
A
#
# COMPACT_ATOMS: atom_id res chain seq x y z
N MET A 1 -17.17 -56.38 -41.36
CA MET A 1 -16.92 -56.76 -39.94
C MET A 1 -15.58 -56.19 -39.51
N LYS A 2 -15.57 -55.33 -38.47
CA LYS A 2 -14.49 -54.98 -37.49
C LYS A 2 -13.20 -54.35 -38.09
N ILE A 3 -12.81 -53.07 -37.89
CA ILE A 3 -12.66 -52.15 -36.73
C ILE A 3 -11.67 -52.64 -35.65
N PHE A 4 -10.74 -51.76 -35.26
CA PHE A 4 -9.67 -51.79 -34.22
C PHE A 4 -8.36 -52.49 -34.66
N VAL A 5 -7.15 -51.90 -34.59
CA VAL A 5 -6.43 -51.30 -33.45
C VAL A 5 -5.23 -50.43 -33.93
N ALA A 6 -4.84 -49.43 -33.11
CA ALA A 6 -3.55 -48.72 -33.08
C ALA A 6 -3.35 -47.46 -33.97
N VAL A 7 -4.16 -46.43 -33.72
CA VAL A 7 -3.66 -45.04 -33.74
C VAL A 7 -3.48 -44.60 -32.30
N CYS A 8 -2.31 -44.92 -31.73
CA CYS A 8 -1.84 -44.39 -30.46
C CYS A 8 -0.37 -44.77 -30.40
N LEU A 9 0.52 -43.82 -30.66
CA LEU A 9 1.90 -43.69 -30.14
C LEU A 9 2.66 -42.59 -30.91
N ALA A 10 2.04 -41.42 -31.03
CA ALA A 10 2.76 -40.16 -31.23
C ALA A 10 2.41 -39.25 -30.05
N PHE A 11 2.61 -39.76 -28.83
CA PHE A 11 2.62 -38.95 -27.63
C PHE A 11 3.96 -38.22 -27.57
N ILE A 12 3.86 -36.92 -27.76
CA ILE A 12 4.88 -35.90 -27.61
C ILE A 12 5.61 -36.08 -26.27
N LEU A 13 6.88 -36.52 -26.31
CA LEU A 13 7.82 -36.30 -25.21
C LEU A 13 8.45 -34.93 -25.43
N VAL A 14 7.82 -33.89 -24.87
CA VAL A 14 8.53 -32.65 -24.54
C VAL A 14 9.37 -32.96 -23.33
N GLU A 15 10.68 -33.15 -23.52
CA GLU A 15 11.63 -33.15 -22.42
C GLU A 15 11.68 -31.73 -21.84
N ALA A 16 11.08 -31.56 -20.66
CA ALA A 16 11.24 -30.34 -19.87
C ALA A 16 12.71 -30.23 -19.46
N LYS A 17 13.44 -29.25 -20.01
CA LYS A 17 14.79 -28.90 -19.57
C LYS A 17 14.80 -28.67 -18.06
N LYS A 18 15.49 -29.55 -17.32
CA LYS A 18 15.70 -29.43 -15.87
C LYS A 18 16.44 -28.11 -15.61
N LYS A 19 15.83 -27.20 -14.84
CA LYS A 19 16.47 -25.93 -14.44
C LYS A 19 17.71 -26.26 -13.61
N GLU A 20 18.88 -25.84 -14.05
CA GLU A 20 20.11 -25.95 -13.25
C GLU A 20 20.07 -24.90 -12.13
N CYS A 21 20.04 -25.37 -10.89
CA CYS A 21 20.00 -24.52 -9.69
C CYS A 21 21.42 -24.23 -9.21
N ASN A 22 21.96 -23.08 -9.61
CA ASN A 22 23.32 -22.64 -9.26
C ASN A 22 23.34 -21.62 -8.08
N LEU A 23 22.43 -21.73 -7.10
CA LEU A 23 22.45 -20.88 -5.91
C LEU A 23 23.54 -21.35 -4.93
N LYS A 24 24.44 -20.46 -4.54
CA LYS A 24 25.45 -20.71 -3.49
C LYS A 24 25.10 -19.87 -2.26
N CYS A 25 24.70 -20.52 -1.17
CA CYS A 25 24.36 -19.83 0.08
C CYS A 25 25.57 -19.71 1.01
N SER A 26 25.74 -18.53 1.62
CA SER A 26 26.80 -18.29 2.61
C SER A 26 26.54 -19.08 3.89
N LYS A 27 27.61 -19.50 4.59
CA LYS A 27 27.50 -20.17 5.89
C LYS A 27 27.29 -19.20 7.04
N ASP A 28 27.47 -17.90 6.81
CA ASP A 28 27.28 -16.85 7.82
C ASP A 28 25.82 -16.39 7.95
N ASP A 29 24.96 -16.78 7.00
CA ASP A 29 23.52 -16.48 7.03
C ASP A 29 22.81 -17.40 8.04
N LYS A 30 22.69 -16.95 9.29
CA LYS A 30 22.04 -17.70 10.39
C LYS A 30 20.58 -17.33 10.63
N GLN A 31 20.03 -16.36 9.90
CA GLN A 31 18.66 -15.91 10.09
C GLN A 31 17.68 -16.93 9.51
N LYS A 32 17.13 -17.77 10.39
CA LYS A 32 16.15 -18.80 10.02
C LYS A 32 14.86 -18.17 9.53
N VAL A 33 14.21 -18.85 8.60
CA VAL A 33 12.94 -18.40 8.01
C VAL A 33 11.98 -19.57 7.88
N CYS A 34 10.69 -19.32 8.05
CA CYS A 34 9.64 -20.30 7.81
C CYS A 34 9.13 -20.18 6.37
N GLY A 35 8.97 -21.31 5.68
CA GLY A 35 8.33 -21.40 4.37
C GLY A 35 6.82 -21.65 4.46
N LYS A 36 6.08 -21.28 3.41
CA LYS A 36 4.62 -21.53 3.27
C LYS A 36 4.27 -23.02 3.17
N ASP A 37 5.27 -23.87 2.96
CA ASP A 37 5.18 -25.31 3.08
C ASP A 37 5.23 -25.80 4.54
N GLY A 38 5.35 -24.89 5.51
CA GLY A 38 5.44 -25.20 6.94
C GLY A 38 6.82 -25.69 7.38
N VAL A 39 7.84 -25.55 6.53
CA VAL A 39 9.21 -26.02 6.81
C VAL A 39 10.11 -24.84 7.17
N THR A 40 10.94 -25.00 8.20
CA THR A 40 11.94 -23.99 8.56
C THR A 40 13.23 -24.16 7.75
N TYR A 41 13.69 -23.08 7.14
CA TYR A 41 14.92 -23.00 6.37
C TYR A 41 16.00 -22.24 7.14
N LYS A 42 17.27 -22.61 6.90
CA LYS A 42 18.43 -22.03 7.59
C LYS A 42 18.61 -20.54 7.31
N SER A 43 18.30 -20.14 6.09
CA SER A 43 18.23 -18.74 5.66
C SER A 43 17.32 -18.60 4.46
N PHE A 44 16.98 -17.36 4.11
CA PHE A 44 16.19 -17.04 2.92
C PHE A 44 16.80 -17.62 1.64
N CYS A 45 18.14 -17.62 1.52
CA CYS A 45 18.85 -18.25 0.42
C CYS A 45 18.57 -19.76 0.35
N HIS A 46 18.52 -20.46 1.49
CA HIS A 46 18.26 -21.90 1.53
C HIS A 46 16.80 -22.25 1.18
N LEU A 47 15.86 -21.36 1.49
CA LEU A 47 14.45 -21.47 1.06
C LEU A 47 14.33 -21.33 -0.47
N GLN A 48 15.03 -20.36 -1.06
CA GLN A 48 15.06 -20.17 -2.52
C GLN A 48 15.78 -21.30 -3.25
N LEU A 49 16.88 -21.81 -2.69
CA LEU A 49 17.60 -22.96 -3.23
C LEU A 49 16.68 -24.20 -3.24
N GLN A 50 15.92 -24.43 -2.18
CA GLN A 50 14.96 -25.53 -2.12
C GLN A 50 13.81 -25.35 -3.11
N SER A 51 13.29 -24.13 -3.25
CA SER A 51 12.27 -23.77 -4.25
C SER A 51 12.74 -24.08 -5.67
N CYS A 52 14.02 -23.78 -5.96
CA CYS A 52 14.62 -24.09 -7.24
C CYS A 52 14.75 -25.59 -7.48
N HIS A 53 15.26 -26.36 -6.51
CA HIS A 53 15.43 -27.81 -6.64
C HIS A 53 14.11 -28.57 -6.83
N GLN A 54 13.05 -28.10 -6.17
CA GLN A 54 11.72 -28.71 -6.30
C GLN A 54 10.95 -28.22 -7.53
N GLY A 55 11.48 -27.21 -8.25
CA GLY A 55 10.78 -26.60 -9.38
C GLY A 55 9.44 -25.95 -9.00
N LYS A 56 9.24 -25.68 -7.70
CA LYS A 56 8.01 -25.17 -7.10
C LYS A 56 8.40 -24.00 -6.19
N ASP A 57 7.72 -22.87 -6.34
CA ASP A 57 7.99 -21.69 -5.53
C ASP A 57 7.51 -21.90 -4.09
N ILE A 58 8.44 -22.15 -3.17
CA ILE A 58 8.17 -22.31 -1.73
C ILE A 58 8.24 -20.91 -1.15
N GLY A 59 7.12 -20.19 -1.15
CA GLY A 59 7.07 -18.82 -0.66
C GLY A 59 7.47 -18.70 0.82
N PHE A 60 7.91 -17.52 1.24
CA PHE A 60 8.22 -17.19 2.63
C PHE A 60 6.93 -17.00 3.46
N ALA A 61 6.93 -17.44 4.73
CA ALA A 61 5.80 -17.36 5.64
C ALA A 61 6.03 -16.38 6.82
N CYS A 62 7.16 -16.50 7.53
CA CYS A 62 7.57 -15.59 8.61
C CYS A 62 9.07 -15.75 8.89
N ASP A 63 9.67 -14.80 9.59
CA ASP A 63 11.00 -14.92 10.14
C ASP A 63 11.02 -15.91 11.33
N GLY A 64 12.15 -16.58 11.54
CA GLY A 64 12.28 -17.59 12.58
C GLY A 64 11.87 -19.00 12.13
N THR A 65 11.34 -19.79 13.06
CA THR A 65 10.98 -21.20 12.85
C THR A 65 9.48 -21.38 12.72
N CYS A 66 9.03 -22.28 11.86
CA CYS A 66 7.62 -22.70 11.80
C CYS A 66 7.24 -23.49 13.06
N PRO A 67 5.97 -23.42 13.52
CA PRO A 67 4.87 -22.59 13.00
C PRO A 67 5.05 -21.10 13.35
N CYS A 68 4.56 -20.22 12.48
CA CYS A 68 4.59 -18.77 12.73
C CYS A 68 3.69 -18.42 13.92
N ASP A 69 4.24 -17.73 14.91
CA ASP A 69 3.45 -17.23 16.04
C ASP A 69 2.42 -16.19 15.54
N PRO A 70 1.16 -16.22 16.03
CA PRO A 70 0.21 -15.14 15.79
C PRO A 70 0.78 -13.83 16.38
N PRO A 71 0.65 -12.67 15.70
CA PRO A 71 1.16 -11.42 16.24
C PRO A 71 0.45 -11.09 17.55
N GLU A 72 1.20 -11.10 18.66
CA GLU A 72 0.72 -10.56 19.93
C GLU A 72 0.41 -9.07 19.75
N VAL A 73 -0.73 -8.69 20.32
CA VAL A 73 -1.29 -7.34 20.35
C VAL A 73 -0.29 -6.36 20.99
N PHE A 74 0.24 -5.40 20.23
CA PHE A 74 0.86 -4.21 20.83
C PHE A 74 -0.24 -3.40 21.54
N LYS A 75 -0.36 -3.59 22.85
CA LYS A 75 -1.10 -2.67 23.72
C LYS A 75 -0.13 -1.56 24.11
N MET A 76 -0.27 -0.36 23.55
CA MET A 76 0.36 0.83 24.13
C MET A 76 -0.48 1.27 25.33
N ASP A 77 0.14 1.30 26.50
CA ASP A 77 -0.51 1.67 27.76
C ASP A 77 -1.02 3.12 27.75
N GLN A 78 -2.20 3.35 28.35
CA GLN A 78 -2.85 4.68 28.38
C GLN A 78 -1.99 5.73 29.10
N GLU A 79 -1.14 5.31 30.05
CA GLU A 79 -0.22 6.21 30.73
C GLU A 79 0.94 6.64 29.82
N THR A 80 1.37 5.76 28.91
CA THR A 80 2.38 6.06 27.89
C THR A 80 1.85 7.05 26.87
N VAL A 81 0.59 6.92 26.43
CA VAL A 81 -0.08 7.88 25.53
C VAL A 81 -0.15 9.27 26.17
N LYS A 82 -0.49 9.34 27.46
CA LYS A 82 -0.56 10.61 28.19
C LYS A 82 0.82 11.26 28.36
N LYS A 83 1.85 10.46 28.65
CA LYS A 83 3.26 10.93 28.73
C LYS A 83 3.76 11.45 27.37
N ILE A 84 3.34 10.84 26.27
CA ILE A 84 3.66 11.31 24.91
C ILE A 84 2.98 12.65 24.61
N GLN A 85 1.72 12.83 25.00
CA GLN A 85 1.00 14.11 24.84
C GLN A 85 1.62 15.23 25.68
N GLU A 86 2.01 14.93 26.93
CA GLU A 86 2.67 15.88 27.83
C GLU A 86 4.08 16.24 27.33
N ALA A 87 4.86 15.27 26.84
CA ALA A 87 6.16 15.52 26.21
C ALA A 87 6.05 16.38 24.93
N ARG A 88 4.97 16.22 24.14
CA ARG A 88 4.68 17.04 22.95
C ARG A 88 4.45 18.52 23.31
N SER A 89 3.79 18.78 24.45
CA SER A 89 3.55 20.16 24.93
C SER A 89 4.83 20.84 25.47
N LEU A 90 5.69 20.11 26.16
CA LEU A 90 6.99 20.60 26.64
C LEU A 90 7.98 20.87 25.50
N TYR A 91 7.96 20.02 24.47
CA TYR A 91 8.81 20.19 23.29
C TYR A 91 8.39 21.41 22.45
N GLN A 92 7.08 21.71 22.35
CA GLN A 92 6.56 22.89 21.66
C GLN A 92 6.94 24.20 22.36
N LEU A 93 6.94 24.23 23.70
CA LEU A 93 7.40 25.40 24.48
C LEU A 93 8.92 25.61 24.34
N GLN A 94 9.72 24.53 24.37
CA GLN A 94 11.18 24.61 24.16
C GLN A 94 11.57 25.03 22.74
N LYS A 95 10.72 24.73 21.73
CA LYS A 95 10.92 25.16 20.34
C LYS A 95 10.75 26.68 20.21
N HIS A 96 9.75 27.25 20.88
CA HIS A 96 9.50 28.69 20.88
C HIS A 96 10.64 29.47 21.56
N GLU A 97 11.23 28.96 22.65
CA GLU A 97 12.43 29.55 23.27
C GLU A 97 13.69 29.46 22.39
N LYS A 98 13.86 28.37 21.62
CA LYS A 98 15.00 28.22 20.70
C LYS A 98 14.88 29.06 19.43
N GLU A 99 13.66 29.31 18.96
CA GLU A 99 13.40 30.22 17.83
C GLU A 99 13.68 31.69 18.21
N GLU A 100 13.42 32.10 19.46
CA GLU A 100 13.81 33.43 19.93
C GLU A 100 15.33 33.58 20.14
N LEU A 101 16.01 32.55 20.65
CA LEU A 101 17.47 32.56 20.87
C LEU A 101 18.29 32.61 19.55
N ASN A 102 17.82 31.93 18.50
CA ASN A 102 18.46 31.90 17.19
C ASN A 102 18.44 33.26 16.45
N SER A 103 17.50 34.16 16.80
CA SER A 103 17.43 35.52 16.25
C SER A 103 18.40 36.50 16.93
N ALA A 104 18.78 36.23 18.19
CA ALA A 104 19.73 37.04 18.94
C ALA A 104 21.19 36.68 18.64
N ASP A 105 21.50 35.40 18.44
CA ASP A 105 22.86 34.92 18.13
C ASP A 105 23.34 35.29 16.71
N THR A 106 22.42 35.56 15.78
CA THR A 106 22.74 36.03 14.42
C THR A 106 23.27 37.48 14.40
N PHE A 107 22.98 38.28 15.43
CA PHE A 107 23.46 39.65 15.55
C PHE A 107 24.89 39.73 16.10
N LEU A 108 25.22 38.91 17.12
CA LEU A 108 26.56 38.85 17.73
C LEU A 108 27.62 38.20 16.81
N ALA A 109 27.23 37.23 15.98
CA ALA A 109 28.16 36.58 15.05
C ALA A 109 28.61 37.49 13.88
N ARG A 110 27.81 38.53 13.55
CA ARG A 110 28.12 39.47 12.45
C ARG A 110 29.16 40.53 12.82
N GLU A 111 29.35 40.79 14.11
CA GLU A 111 30.35 41.75 14.63
C GLU A 111 31.76 41.13 14.77
N LEU A 112 31.85 39.79 14.89
CA LEU A 112 33.10 39.08 15.24
C LEU A 112 33.79 38.35 14.08
N LEU A 113 33.07 38.01 13.00
CA LEU A 113 33.61 37.30 11.85
C LEU A 113 33.26 38.05 10.56
N GLY A 114 34.28 38.44 9.79
CA GLY A 114 34.10 39.13 8.51
C GLY A 114 33.19 38.35 7.55
N GLU A 115 32.44 39.09 6.72
CA GLU A 115 31.34 38.55 5.88
C GLU A 115 31.70 37.34 4.99
N ASP A 116 32.98 37.16 4.67
CA ASP A 116 33.46 36.06 3.81
C ASP A 116 33.66 34.73 4.56
N ASP A 117 33.99 34.75 5.86
CA ASP A 117 34.19 33.51 6.64
C ASP A 117 32.85 32.93 7.13
N LEU A 118 31.87 33.79 7.41
CA LEU A 118 30.50 33.35 7.75
C LEU A 118 29.81 32.68 6.55
N LYS A 119 30.01 33.21 5.33
CA LYS A 119 29.52 32.59 4.09
C LYS A 119 30.14 31.22 3.87
N ARG A 120 31.42 31.03 4.17
CA ARG A 120 32.10 29.72 4.05
C ARG A 120 31.63 28.73 5.11
N HIS A 121 31.41 29.17 6.35
CA HIS A 121 30.95 28.29 7.42
C HIS A 121 29.50 27.82 7.21
N ILE A 122 28.63 28.73 6.74
CA ILE A 122 27.25 28.39 6.35
C ILE A 122 27.26 27.51 5.10
N ALA A 123 28.09 27.82 4.08
CA ALA A 123 28.21 26.98 2.89
C ALA A 123 28.73 25.56 3.21
N PHE A 124 29.66 25.41 4.15
CA PHE A 124 30.18 24.09 4.56
C PHE A 124 29.13 23.28 5.34
N LYS A 125 28.30 23.93 6.17
CA LYS A 125 27.17 23.28 6.86
C LYS A 125 26.02 22.91 5.92
N VAL A 126 25.76 23.73 4.90
CA VAL A 126 24.78 23.44 3.84
C VAL A 126 25.25 22.26 2.96
N MET A 127 26.55 22.15 2.69
CA MET A 127 27.13 21.06 1.90
C MET A 127 27.13 19.68 2.59
N GLU A 128 26.93 19.59 3.91
CA GLU A 128 26.95 18.33 4.66
C GLU A 128 25.54 17.81 5.03
N GLN A 129 24.49 18.61 4.78
CA GLN A 129 23.08 18.17 4.88
C GLN A 129 22.44 17.79 3.53
N ASP A 130 23.10 18.08 2.40
CA ASP A 130 22.64 17.72 1.05
C ASP A 130 23.23 16.41 0.51
N LYS A 131 23.27 15.38 1.36
CA LYS A 131 23.28 13.97 0.91
C LYS A 131 21.99 13.25 1.29
N LYS A 132 20.88 13.99 1.34
CA LYS A 132 19.54 13.42 1.35
C LYS A 132 19.30 12.85 -0.05
N GLN A 133 19.52 11.55 -0.20
CA GLN A 133 19.25 10.76 -1.41
C GLN A 133 17.97 11.28 -2.10
N GLU A 134 18.12 11.88 -3.28
CA GLU A 134 17.00 12.34 -4.10
C GLU A 134 16.06 11.16 -4.40
N CYS A 135 14.75 11.42 -4.34
CA CYS A 135 13.75 10.44 -4.74
C CYS A 135 13.92 10.13 -6.24
N GLN A 136 14.10 8.87 -6.62
CA GLN A 136 14.24 8.53 -8.03
C GLN A 136 12.90 8.68 -8.75
N LEU A 137 12.95 9.13 -10.02
CA LEU A 137 11.75 9.29 -10.87
C LEU A 137 10.88 8.00 -10.95
N SER A 138 11.50 6.82 -10.89
CA SER A 138 10.79 5.54 -10.86
C SER A 138 10.07 5.27 -9.53
N GLU A 139 10.65 5.70 -8.41
CA GLU A 139 10.05 5.53 -7.07
C GLU A 139 8.86 6.50 -6.87
N MET A 140 8.94 7.71 -7.44
CA MET A 140 7.82 8.66 -7.47
C MET A 140 6.62 8.15 -8.26
N ALA A 141 6.83 7.39 -9.34
CA ALA A 141 5.74 6.87 -10.17
C ALA A 141 4.90 5.80 -9.45
N GLU A 142 5.51 5.03 -8.54
CA GLU A 142 4.81 3.97 -7.80
C GLU A 142 4.21 4.47 -6.47
N LEU A 143 4.65 5.63 -5.98
CA LEU A 143 4.23 6.19 -4.70
C LEU A 143 2.71 6.42 -4.58
N PRO A 144 1.99 6.98 -5.57
CA PRO A 144 0.54 7.16 -5.47
C PRO A 144 -0.21 5.85 -5.19
N THR A 145 0.19 4.77 -5.86
CA THR A 145 -0.41 3.44 -5.67
C THR A 145 -0.15 2.90 -4.27
N ARG A 146 1.06 3.11 -3.73
CA ARG A 146 1.43 2.70 -2.36
C ARG A 146 0.69 3.50 -1.30
N LEU A 147 0.51 4.81 -1.52
CA LEU A 147 -0.24 5.67 -0.61
C LEU A 147 -1.72 5.26 -0.56
N ILE A 148 -2.35 5.01 -1.71
CA ILE A 148 -3.75 4.58 -1.74
C ILE A 148 -3.95 3.21 -1.08
N ASP A 149 -3.02 2.28 -1.31
CA ASP A 149 -3.00 0.99 -0.62
C ASP A 149 -2.89 1.15 0.90
N TRP A 150 -2.00 2.02 1.36
CA TRP A 150 -1.84 2.32 2.77
C TRP A 150 -3.08 3.00 3.37
N PHE A 151 -3.67 3.98 2.68
CA PHE A 151 -4.89 4.68 3.13
C PHE A 151 -6.07 3.72 3.25
N HIS A 152 -6.20 2.78 2.31
CA HIS A 152 -7.21 1.74 2.35
C HIS A 152 -7.08 0.88 3.62
N VAL A 153 -5.87 0.42 3.97
CA VAL A 153 -5.62 -0.35 5.19
C VAL A 153 -5.97 0.44 6.44
N LEU A 154 -5.50 1.70 6.53
CA LEU A 154 -5.77 2.53 7.69
C LEU A 154 -7.27 2.76 7.90
N ARG A 155 -7.99 3.04 6.82
CA ARG A 155 -9.43 3.24 6.87
C ARG A 155 -10.20 1.98 7.25
N ILE A 156 -9.78 0.80 6.78
CA ILE A 156 -10.35 -0.47 7.25
C ILE A 156 -10.09 -0.66 8.74
N ASN A 157 -8.86 -0.43 9.19
CA ASN A 157 -8.51 -0.60 10.60
C ASN A 157 -9.33 0.33 11.50
N GLU A 158 -9.55 1.58 11.09
CA GLU A 158 -10.43 2.52 11.80
C GLU A 158 -11.87 2.00 11.86
N LYS A 159 -12.45 1.56 10.73
CA LYS A 159 -13.80 0.96 10.70
C LYS A 159 -13.92 -0.25 11.64
N VAL A 160 -12.90 -1.11 11.66
CA VAL A 160 -12.86 -2.28 12.56
C VAL A 160 -12.91 -1.85 14.02
N GLU A 161 -12.13 -0.84 14.40
CA GLU A 161 -12.09 -0.34 15.76
C GLU A 161 -13.40 0.36 16.15
N ASP A 162 -13.99 1.14 15.24
CA ASP A 162 -15.29 1.79 15.45
C ASP A 162 -16.40 0.76 15.71
N MET A 163 -16.50 -0.29 14.89
CA MET A 163 -17.47 -1.36 15.11
C MET A 163 -17.25 -2.10 16.43
N ARG A 164 -15.98 -2.30 16.83
CA ARG A 164 -15.63 -2.92 18.11
C ARG A 164 -16.07 -2.05 19.28
N ILE A 165 -15.83 -0.74 19.23
CA ILE A 165 -16.25 0.23 20.25
C ILE A 165 -17.78 0.28 20.34
N GLN A 166 -18.47 0.28 19.19
CA GLN A 166 -19.92 0.38 19.10
C GLN A 166 -20.66 -0.95 19.37
N ARG A 167 -19.94 -2.07 19.59
CA ARG A 167 -20.51 -3.43 19.78
C ARG A 167 -21.52 -3.82 18.69
N ILE A 168 -21.26 -3.43 17.45
CA ILE A 168 -22.10 -3.80 16.32
C ILE A 168 -21.75 -5.23 15.92
N GLU A 169 -22.69 -6.16 16.10
CA GLU A 169 -22.55 -7.54 15.67
C GLU A 169 -23.31 -7.76 14.36
N GLY A 170 -22.60 -8.25 13.34
CA GLY A 170 -23.20 -8.74 12.09
C GLY A 170 -23.21 -7.79 10.88
N GLU A 171 -22.72 -6.55 10.99
CA GLU A 171 -22.52 -5.69 9.82
C GLU A 171 -21.19 -6.04 9.12
N PRO A 172 -21.16 -6.19 7.78
CA PRO A 172 -19.94 -6.48 7.06
C PRO A 172 -19.01 -5.26 7.03
N ILE A 173 -17.75 -5.49 7.37
CA ILE A 173 -16.69 -4.47 7.51
C ILE A 173 -16.33 -3.85 6.17
N MET A 174 -16.18 -4.71 5.16
CA MET A 174 -16.06 -4.32 3.77
C MET A 174 -17.40 -4.51 3.08
N LYS A 175 -17.82 -3.50 2.33
CA LYS A 175 -19.06 -3.53 1.55
C LYS A 175 -18.69 -3.83 0.11
N GLU A 176 -19.25 -4.90 -0.44
CA GLU A 176 -19.07 -5.26 -1.85
C GLU A 176 -19.88 -4.31 -2.75
N GLU A 177 -19.24 -3.77 -3.78
CA GLU A 177 -19.92 -2.97 -4.81
C GLU A 177 -20.51 -3.88 -5.90
N ASN A 178 -21.61 -3.45 -6.49
CA ASN A 178 -22.21 -4.15 -7.62
C ASN A 178 -21.39 -3.87 -8.90
N PHE A 179 -21.25 -4.89 -9.75
CA PHE A 179 -20.50 -4.81 -11.02
C PHE A 179 -20.86 -3.57 -11.86
N SER A 180 -22.14 -3.23 -11.98
CA SER A 180 -22.58 -2.08 -12.79
C SER A 180 -22.08 -0.75 -12.22
N ASP A 181 -22.19 -0.58 -10.90
CA ASP A 181 -21.80 0.65 -10.21
C ASP A 181 -20.28 0.81 -10.26
N GLU A 182 -19.55 -0.27 -10.00
CA GLU A 182 -18.10 -0.29 -10.04
C GLU A 182 -17.55 -0.07 -11.46
N LYS A 183 -18.19 -0.67 -12.47
CA LYS A 183 -17.86 -0.44 -13.89
C LYS A 183 -18.04 1.03 -14.24
N MET A 184 -19.15 1.65 -13.84
CA MET A 184 -19.37 3.08 -14.09
C MET A 184 -18.35 3.95 -13.34
N LYS A 185 -18.09 3.65 -12.06
CA LYS A 185 -17.11 4.37 -11.22
C LYS A 185 -15.71 4.33 -11.83
N SER A 186 -15.23 3.16 -12.26
CA SER A 186 -13.92 3.00 -12.91
C SER A 186 -13.80 3.79 -14.23
N MET A 187 -14.88 3.88 -15.03
CA MET A 187 -14.90 4.72 -16.24
C MET A 187 -14.86 6.22 -15.90
N TYR A 188 -15.60 6.66 -14.88
CA TYR A 188 -15.58 8.07 -14.44
C TYR A 188 -14.26 8.47 -13.79
N THR A 189 -13.64 7.60 -12.99
CA THR A 189 -12.34 7.86 -12.37
C THR A 189 -11.26 8.07 -13.44
N GLU A 190 -11.23 7.25 -14.50
CA GLU A 190 -10.28 7.46 -15.61
C GLU A 190 -10.47 8.79 -16.34
N LEU A 191 -11.73 9.18 -16.58
CA LEU A 191 -12.06 10.47 -17.18
C LEU A 191 -11.63 11.64 -16.28
N ALA A 192 -11.79 11.50 -14.96
CA ALA A 192 -11.37 12.50 -13.98
C ALA A 192 -9.84 12.60 -13.84
N CYS A 193 -9.11 11.51 -14.08
CA CYS A 193 -7.63 11.51 -14.08
C CYS A 193 -7.03 12.10 -15.37
N SER A 194 -7.83 12.31 -16.41
CA SER A 194 -7.35 12.81 -17.71
C SER A 194 -7.37 14.34 -17.73
N ASP A 195 -6.26 14.94 -18.18
CA ASP A 195 -5.96 16.38 -18.21
C ASP A 195 -6.80 17.18 -19.25
N HIS A 196 -8.08 16.85 -19.39
CA HIS A 196 -8.96 17.56 -20.30
C HIS A 196 -9.25 18.97 -19.76
N LYS A 197 -8.74 19.98 -20.46
CA LYS A 197 -9.07 21.40 -20.32
C LYS A 197 -10.56 21.73 -20.54
N ASP A 198 -11.40 20.72 -20.77
CA ASP A 198 -12.82 20.91 -21.05
C ASP A 198 -13.62 21.09 -19.75
N GLN A 199 -13.92 22.37 -19.56
CA GLN A 199 -14.71 23.03 -18.56
C GLN A 199 -16.14 22.43 -18.43
N LYS A 200 -16.30 21.29 -17.73
CA LYS A 200 -17.55 20.87 -17.03
C LYS A 200 -17.51 19.55 -16.23
N VAL A 201 -16.35 19.08 -15.77
CA VAL A 201 -16.31 18.00 -14.77
C VAL A 201 -16.40 18.61 -13.38
N GLU A 202 -17.61 19.03 -12.99
CA GLU A 202 -17.83 19.82 -11.76
C GLU A 202 -17.73 19.00 -10.46
N LYS A 203 -17.34 17.73 -10.53
CA LYS A 203 -16.93 16.92 -9.37
C LYS A 203 -15.83 15.95 -9.80
N ALA A 204 -14.59 16.24 -9.42
CA ALA A 204 -13.55 15.23 -9.40
C ALA A 204 -14.03 14.06 -8.51
N VAL A 205 -14.08 12.84 -9.07
CA VAL A 205 -14.45 11.66 -8.29
C VAL A 205 -13.23 11.27 -7.46
N CYS A 206 -13.21 11.72 -6.21
CA CYS A 206 -12.16 11.34 -5.28
C CYS A 206 -12.35 9.89 -4.83
N LEU A 207 -11.24 9.15 -4.72
CA LEU A 207 -11.27 7.84 -4.09
C LEU A 207 -11.60 8.00 -2.61
N LYS A 208 -12.46 7.12 -2.07
CA LYS A 208 -12.87 7.20 -0.67
C LYS A 208 -11.70 7.08 0.32
N PRO A 209 -10.66 6.23 0.10
CA PRO A 209 -9.47 6.22 0.95
C PRO A 209 -8.71 7.54 0.94
N VAL A 210 -8.66 8.20 -0.22
CA VAL A 210 -7.98 9.50 -0.39
C VAL A 210 -8.74 10.60 0.33
N GLN A 211 -10.06 10.67 0.12
CA GLN A 211 -10.91 11.62 0.83
C GLN A 211 -10.85 11.42 2.35
N TRP A 212 -10.85 10.16 2.81
CA TRP A 212 -10.72 9.82 4.22
C TRP A 212 -9.40 10.35 4.79
N MET A 213 -8.27 10.07 4.12
CA MET A 213 -6.97 10.54 4.58
C MET A 213 -6.88 12.07 4.58
N PHE A 214 -7.44 12.73 3.56
CA PHE A 214 -7.48 14.19 3.50
C PHE A 214 -8.14 14.79 4.75
N HIS A 215 -9.32 14.30 5.12
CA HIS A 215 -10.00 14.77 6.33
C HIS A 215 -9.26 14.42 7.62
N HIS A 216 -8.46 13.35 7.62
CA HIS A 216 -7.63 12.98 8.78
C HIS A 216 -6.42 13.92 8.94
N LEU A 217 -5.90 14.45 7.83
CA LEU A 217 -4.81 15.44 7.81
C LEU A 217 -5.33 16.87 8.04
N ASP A 218 -6.52 17.20 7.55
CA ASP A 218 -7.19 18.50 7.73
C ASP A 218 -7.76 18.64 9.16
N ALA A 219 -6.85 18.80 10.13
CA ALA A 219 -7.20 18.89 11.55
C ALA A 219 -8.01 20.15 11.88
N ASN A 220 -7.84 21.21 11.09
CA ASN A 220 -8.51 22.48 11.31
C ASN A 220 -9.86 22.58 10.57
N GLY A 221 -10.12 21.70 9.59
CA GLY A 221 -11.37 21.57 8.86
C GLY A 221 -11.60 22.66 7.80
N ASP A 222 -10.55 23.33 7.32
CA ASP A 222 -10.64 24.40 6.33
C ASP A 222 -10.65 23.91 4.88
N ASN A 223 -10.62 22.59 4.65
CA ASN A 223 -10.52 21.93 3.35
C ASN A 223 -9.23 22.23 2.58
N HIS A 224 -8.16 22.61 3.28
CA HIS A 224 -6.84 22.81 2.70
C HIS A 224 -5.77 22.16 3.59
N LEU A 225 -4.80 21.48 3.00
CA LEU A 225 -3.67 20.93 3.75
C LEU A 225 -2.53 21.94 3.74
N SER A 226 -2.30 22.56 4.90
CA SER A 226 -1.14 23.42 5.12
C SER A 226 0.14 22.60 5.32
N ALA A 227 1.30 23.23 5.15
CA ALA A 227 2.59 22.58 5.43
C ALA A 227 2.73 22.08 6.88
N SER A 228 1.95 22.63 7.82
CA SER A 228 1.95 22.17 9.23
C SER A 228 1.10 20.92 9.44
N GLU A 229 0.07 20.70 8.62
CA GLU A 229 -0.76 19.49 8.67
C GLU A 229 -0.11 18.33 7.90
N LEU A 230 0.64 18.65 6.85
CA LEU A 230 1.40 17.67 6.09
C LEU A 230 2.66 17.17 6.82
N SER A 231 3.13 17.85 7.88
CA SER A 231 4.38 17.45 8.55
C SER A 231 4.33 16.02 9.10
N ASP A 232 3.19 15.62 9.66
CA ASP A 232 3.03 14.30 10.28
C ASP A 232 3.08 13.16 9.23
N ILE A 233 2.64 13.39 7.99
CA ILE A 233 2.72 12.42 6.88
C ILE A 233 4.07 12.49 6.13
N GLU A 234 4.67 13.67 6.04
CA GLU A 234 6.01 13.87 5.44
C GLU A 234 7.13 13.22 6.25
N ASP A 235 6.96 13.10 7.57
CA ASP A 235 7.93 12.50 8.48
C ASP A 235 7.75 10.98 8.68
N ILE A 236 6.84 10.34 7.93
CA ILE A 236 6.67 8.88 7.97
C ILE A 236 7.95 8.20 7.50
N GLN A 237 8.55 7.43 8.42
CA GLN A 237 9.80 6.67 8.33
C GLN A 237 10.41 6.54 6.93
N ASN A 238 11.44 7.34 6.66
CA ASN A 238 12.36 7.17 5.52
C ASN A 238 11.73 7.19 4.12
N GLU A 239 10.47 7.58 3.96
CA GLU A 239 9.85 7.72 2.64
C GLU A 239 10.18 9.10 2.07
N LYS A 240 11.42 9.24 1.57
CA LYS A 240 12.01 10.48 1.04
C LYS A 240 11.21 11.09 -0.13
N CYS A 241 10.26 10.33 -0.67
CA CYS A 241 9.45 10.65 -1.84
C CYS A 241 8.10 11.30 -1.49
N ILE A 242 7.57 11.16 -0.27
CA ILE A 242 6.25 11.73 0.12
C ILE A 242 6.29 13.24 0.03
N LYS A 243 7.29 13.88 0.64
CA LYS A 243 7.41 15.34 0.64
C LYS A 243 7.53 15.94 -0.77
N PRO A 244 8.46 15.50 -1.65
CA PRO A 244 8.50 15.98 -3.03
C PRO A 244 7.22 15.70 -3.82
N PHE A 245 6.55 14.58 -3.54
CA PHE A 245 5.30 14.23 -4.20
C PHE A 245 4.14 15.15 -3.80
N LEU A 246 3.92 15.36 -2.50
CA LEU A 246 2.86 16.26 -2.01
C LEU A 246 3.08 17.70 -2.47
N GLN A 247 4.34 18.16 -2.54
CA GLN A 247 4.69 19.45 -3.13
C GLN A 247 4.38 19.53 -4.63
N SER A 248 4.42 18.40 -5.36
CA SER A 248 4.03 18.36 -6.77
C SER A 248 2.51 18.33 -6.98
N CYS A 249 1.74 18.07 -5.92
CA CYS A 249 0.29 18.06 -5.96
C CYS A 249 -0.32 19.46 -5.96
N ASP A 250 0.41 20.45 -5.43
CA ASP A 250 0.05 21.88 -5.46
C ASP A 250 0.20 22.43 -6.90
N HIS A 251 -0.90 22.46 -7.64
CA HIS A 251 -0.94 22.78 -9.06
C HIS A 251 -1.03 24.29 -9.30
N ASP A 252 -1.81 24.98 -8.47
CA ASP A 252 -1.97 26.43 -8.56
C ASP A 252 -0.86 27.21 -7.83
N LYS A 253 -0.02 26.51 -7.05
CA LYS A 253 1.18 26.98 -6.36
C LYS A 253 0.88 28.01 -5.28
N ASP A 254 -0.24 27.86 -4.60
CA ASP A 254 -0.63 28.73 -3.49
C ASP A 254 0.03 28.35 -2.15
N GLY A 255 0.75 27.22 -2.11
CA GLY A 255 1.46 26.71 -0.93
C GLY A 255 0.58 25.88 0.01
N LYS A 256 -0.65 25.59 -0.40
CA LYS A 256 -1.59 24.66 0.23
C LYS A 256 -1.98 23.59 -0.77
N VAL A 257 -2.54 22.49 -0.29
CA VAL A 257 -3.11 21.46 -1.16
C VAL A 257 -4.59 21.36 -0.89
N GLU A 258 -5.43 21.77 -1.85
CA GLU A 258 -6.89 21.62 -1.72
C GLU A 258 -7.34 20.16 -1.95
N LEU A 259 -8.55 19.83 -1.51
CA LEU A 259 -9.10 18.47 -1.70
C LEU A 259 -9.09 18.05 -3.18
N ALA A 260 -9.42 18.95 -4.11
CA ALA A 260 -9.46 18.62 -5.53
C ALA A 260 -8.06 18.30 -6.09
N GLU A 261 -7.04 19.07 -5.70
CA GLU A 261 -5.64 18.82 -6.03
C GLU A 261 -5.13 17.51 -5.44
N PHE A 262 -5.44 17.25 -4.16
CA PHE A 262 -5.08 16.00 -3.50
C PHE A 262 -5.68 14.78 -4.20
N CYS A 263 -6.96 14.86 -4.58
CA CYS A 263 -7.64 13.81 -5.33
C CYS A 263 -7.09 13.63 -6.75
N ARG A 264 -6.70 14.72 -7.43
CA ARG A 264 -6.08 14.66 -8.76
C ARG A 264 -4.67 14.07 -8.71
N CYS A 265 -3.91 14.39 -7.67
CA CYS A 265 -2.54 13.90 -7.48
C CYS A 265 -2.50 12.39 -7.16
N LEU A 266 -3.49 11.91 -6.41
CA LEU A 266 -3.68 10.49 -6.08
C LEU A 266 -4.70 9.81 -7.00
N CYS A 267 -4.80 10.26 -8.24
CA CYS A 267 -5.73 9.72 -9.22
C CYS A 267 -5.18 8.42 -9.84
N VAL A 268 -5.25 7.33 -9.09
CA VAL A 268 -4.87 5.98 -9.54
C VAL A 268 -6.09 5.08 -9.52
N SER A 269 -6.24 4.20 -10.51
CA SER A 269 -7.28 3.16 -10.46
C SER A 269 -6.91 2.08 -9.44
N PRO A 270 -7.72 1.83 -8.40
CA PRO A 270 -7.52 0.72 -7.49
C PRO A 270 -7.44 -0.63 -8.22
N PRO A 271 -6.76 -1.64 -7.65
CA PRO A 271 -6.39 -2.85 -8.38
C PRO A 271 -7.58 -3.67 -8.88
N CYS A 272 -8.68 -3.75 -8.10
CA CYS A 272 -9.86 -4.56 -8.47
C CYS A 272 -10.71 -3.85 -9.53
N THR A 273 -11.00 -2.57 -9.33
CA THR A 273 -11.72 -1.73 -10.31
C THR A 273 -11.01 -1.65 -11.66
N ASN A 274 -9.67 -1.66 -11.67
CA ASN A 274 -8.89 -1.69 -12.90
C ASN A 274 -9.12 -2.99 -13.70
N VAL A 275 -9.32 -4.12 -13.02
CA VAL A 275 -9.72 -5.37 -13.68
C VAL A 275 -11.17 -5.27 -14.18
N ILE A 276 -12.10 -4.75 -13.39
CA ILE A 276 -13.52 -4.56 -13.76
C ILE A 276 -13.67 -3.74 -15.04
N LYS A 277 -12.87 -2.67 -15.18
CA LYS A 277 -12.84 -1.84 -16.37
C LYS A 277 -12.56 -2.62 -17.65
N ASN A 278 -11.78 -3.70 -17.57
CA ASN A 278 -11.45 -4.54 -18.72
C ASN A 278 -12.42 -5.71 -18.93
N VAL A 279 -13.37 -5.92 -18.01
CA VAL A 279 -14.41 -6.95 -18.15
C VAL A 279 -15.34 -6.59 -19.33
N PRO A 280 -15.52 -7.48 -20.31
CA PRO A 280 -16.42 -7.23 -21.42
C PRO A 280 -17.89 -7.23 -20.99
N ILE A 281 -18.68 -6.32 -21.58
CA ILE A 281 -20.09 -6.12 -21.24
C ILE A 281 -21.01 -6.47 -22.41
N LEU A 282 -22.25 -6.84 -22.09
CA LEU A 282 -23.39 -6.83 -23.00
C LEU A 282 -24.53 -6.03 -22.38
N MET A 283 -25.45 -5.57 -23.23
CA MET A 283 -26.65 -4.88 -22.78
C MET A 283 -27.79 -5.89 -22.63
N VAL A 284 -28.23 -6.15 -21.40
CA VAL A 284 -29.40 -6.99 -21.10
C VAL A 284 -30.53 -6.07 -20.67
N ARG A 285 -31.59 -5.96 -21.49
CA ARG A 285 -32.74 -5.07 -21.19
C ARG A 285 -32.34 -3.60 -20.93
N GLY A 286 -31.31 -3.11 -21.62
CA GLY A 286 -30.80 -1.75 -21.46
C GLY A 286 -29.88 -1.55 -20.24
N GLN A 287 -29.57 -2.59 -19.47
CA GLN A 287 -28.61 -2.53 -18.36
C GLN A 287 -27.28 -3.22 -18.74
N PRO A 288 -26.13 -2.66 -18.35
CA PRO A 288 -24.83 -3.29 -18.58
C PRO A 288 -24.69 -4.55 -17.72
N ALA A 289 -24.35 -5.66 -18.33
CA ALA A 289 -24.10 -6.93 -17.67
C ALA A 289 -22.79 -7.54 -18.17
N PRO A 290 -22.06 -8.31 -17.35
CA PRO A 290 -20.81 -8.95 -17.78
C PRO A 290 -21.10 -10.06 -18.79
N MET A 291 -20.21 -10.25 -19.76
CA MET A 291 -20.33 -11.36 -20.72
C MET A 291 -20.28 -12.73 -20.01
N PRO A 292 -21.21 -13.66 -20.30
CA PRO A 292 -21.21 -14.99 -19.70
C PRO A 292 -19.87 -15.72 -19.91
N GLY A 293 -19.38 -16.36 -18.86
CA GLY A 293 -18.12 -17.12 -18.88
C GLY A 293 -16.87 -16.29 -18.62
N PHE A 294 -16.96 -14.95 -18.58
CA PHE A 294 -15.87 -14.11 -18.12
C PHE A 294 -15.82 -14.08 -16.59
N PHE A 295 -14.60 -14.03 -16.06
CA PHE A 295 -14.38 -13.81 -14.63
C PHE A 295 -14.66 -12.34 -14.29
N VAL A 296 -15.53 -12.13 -13.30
CA VAL A 296 -15.83 -10.82 -12.74
C VAL A 296 -15.32 -10.84 -11.31
N PRO A 297 -14.32 -10.02 -10.96
CA PRO A 297 -13.83 -9.98 -9.59
C PRO A 297 -14.86 -9.31 -8.68
N ARG A 298 -14.85 -9.68 -7.41
CA ARG A 298 -15.62 -9.02 -6.35
C ARG A 298 -14.75 -7.96 -5.72
N CYS A 299 -15.22 -6.72 -5.70
CA CYS A 299 -14.45 -5.61 -5.18
C CYS A 299 -15.21 -4.90 -4.06
N ASP A 300 -14.46 -4.30 -3.16
CA ASP A 300 -15.01 -3.48 -2.10
C ASP A 300 -15.31 -2.05 -2.57
N ASP A 301 -15.84 -1.26 -1.65
CA ASP A 301 -16.25 0.10 -1.90
C ASP A 301 -15.10 1.11 -2.11
N ASP A 302 -13.85 0.67 -1.91
CA ASP A 302 -12.61 1.37 -2.26
C ASP A 302 -12.02 0.95 -3.60
N GLY A 303 -12.54 -0.13 -4.18
CA GLY A 303 -12.05 -0.71 -5.42
C GLY A 303 -10.87 -1.67 -5.24
N PHE A 304 -10.63 -2.15 -4.01
CA PHE A 304 -9.72 -3.25 -3.71
C PHE A 304 -10.47 -4.58 -3.76
N PHE A 305 -9.72 -5.70 -3.81
CA PHE A 305 -10.35 -7.01 -3.93
C PHE A 305 -11.03 -7.42 -2.63
N MET A 306 -12.24 -7.97 -2.73
CA MET A 306 -12.84 -8.72 -1.62
C MET A 306 -11.99 -9.98 -1.33
N PRO A 307 -11.86 -10.40 -0.05
CA PRO A 307 -11.00 -11.53 0.31
C PRO A 307 -11.36 -12.84 -0.40
N GLU A 308 -12.64 -13.10 -0.66
CA GLU A 308 -13.11 -14.30 -1.36
C GLU A 308 -13.50 -13.98 -2.80
N GLN A 309 -12.86 -14.67 -3.75
CA GLN A 309 -13.16 -14.58 -5.18
C GLN A 309 -13.71 -15.90 -5.68
N CYS A 310 -14.69 -15.85 -6.59
CA CYS A 310 -15.30 -17.04 -7.18
C CYS A 310 -15.37 -16.94 -8.70
N ASN A 311 -15.03 -18.01 -9.41
CA ASN A 311 -15.17 -18.07 -10.86
C ASN A 311 -16.57 -18.52 -11.29
N PRO A 312 -16.94 -18.36 -12.58
CA PRO A 312 -18.22 -18.85 -13.11
C PRO A 312 -18.45 -20.36 -12.94
N MET A 313 -17.39 -21.14 -12.73
CA MET A 313 -17.44 -22.59 -12.47
C MET A 313 -17.67 -22.95 -10.99
N LYS A 314 -17.96 -21.96 -10.13
CA LYS A 314 -18.17 -22.10 -8.67
C LYS A 314 -16.95 -22.60 -7.90
N GLU A 315 -15.76 -22.38 -8.45
CA GLU A 315 -14.53 -22.52 -7.69
C GLU A 315 -14.24 -21.18 -7.00
N CYS A 316 -13.97 -21.22 -5.71
CA CYS A 316 -13.69 -20.03 -4.91
C CYS A 316 -12.30 -20.13 -4.28
N TRP A 317 -11.61 -19.01 -4.09
CA TRP A 317 -10.30 -18.93 -3.48
C TRP A 317 -10.15 -17.61 -2.72
N CYS A 318 -9.18 -17.55 -1.82
CA CYS A 318 -8.85 -16.31 -1.13
C CYS A 318 -7.82 -15.52 -1.93
N VAL A 319 -7.98 -14.20 -1.96
CA VAL A 319 -7.01 -13.27 -2.57
C VAL A 319 -6.55 -12.26 -1.53
N ASP A 320 -5.41 -11.64 -1.83
CA ASP A 320 -5.01 -10.40 -1.19
C ASP A 320 -5.76 -9.19 -1.73
N ARG A 321 -5.56 -8.03 -1.09
CA ARG A 321 -6.15 -6.75 -1.47
C ARG A 321 -5.81 -6.30 -2.92
N ASN A 322 -4.72 -6.81 -3.51
CA ASN A 322 -4.26 -6.52 -4.87
C ASN A 322 -4.71 -7.60 -5.89
N GLY A 323 -5.40 -8.66 -5.46
CA GLY A 323 -5.93 -9.74 -6.31
C GLY A 323 -5.02 -10.97 -6.44
N GLY A 324 -3.91 -11.05 -5.69
CA GLY A 324 -3.02 -12.21 -5.65
C GLY A 324 -3.67 -13.38 -4.90
N GLU A 325 -3.81 -14.54 -5.56
CA GLU A 325 -4.36 -15.75 -4.94
C GLU A 325 -3.48 -16.28 -3.80
N LEU A 326 -4.10 -16.55 -2.65
CA LEU A 326 -3.48 -17.25 -1.54
C LEU A 326 -3.41 -18.75 -1.85
N LEU A 327 -2.18 -19.26 -2.00
CA LEU A 327 -1.93 -20.66 -2.35
C LEU A 327 -2.61 -21.63 -1.37
N GLY A 328 -3.27 -22.65 -1.91
CA GLY A 328 -3.94 -23.69 -1.12
C GLY A 328 -5.35 -23.34 -0.62
N THR A 329 -5.86 -22.14 -0.94
CA THR A 329 -7.21 -21.71 -0.50
C THR A 329 -8.32 -22.04 -1.48
N ARG A 330 -7.98 -22.49 -2.70
CA ARG A 330 -8.95 -22.80 -3.76
C ARG A 330 -9.81 -24.02 -3.45
N THR A 331 -11.12 -23.86 -3.53
CA THR A 331 -12.13 -24.89 -3.25
C THR A 331 -13.16 -24.99 -4.37
N LYS A 332 -13.73 -26.19 -4.56
CA LYS A 332 -14.88 -26.44 -5.46
C LYS A 332 -16.22 -26.47 -4.73
N LYS A 333 -16.23 -26.06 -3.44
CA LYS A 333 -17.42 -26.13 -2.59
C LYS A 333 -18.36 -24.93 -2.77
N GLY A 334 -18.04 -24.01 -3.69
CA GLY A 334 -18.79 -22.78 -3.90
C GLY A 334 -18.55 -21.68 -2.86
N SER A 335 -17.62 -21.89 -1.91
CA SER A 335 -17.13 -20.86 -0.98
C SER A 335 -15.75 -21.23 -0.43
N ALA A 336 -14.94 -20.22 -0.11
CA ALA A 336 -13.65 -20.32 0.56
C ALA A 336 -13.67 -19.53 1.88
N THR A 337 -13.12 -20.11 2.95
CA THR A 337 -13.01 -19.43 4.26
C THR A 337 -11.79 -18.53 4.25
N CYS A 338 -12.00 -17.22 4.15
CA CYS A 338 -10.96 -16.20 4.05
C CYS A 338 -10.97 -15.28 5.28
N ASP A 339 -9.83 -14.62 5.54
CA ASP A 339 -9.77 -13.57 6.57
C ASP A 339 -10.66 -12.39 6.20
N SER A 340 -11.47 -11.93 7.15
CA SER A 340 -12.54 -10.95 6.92
C SER A 340 -12.05 -9.52 6.66
N TYR A 341 -10.77 -9.22 6.84
CA TYR A 341 -10.25 -7.84 6.82
C TYR A 341 -9.33 -7.55 5.62
N ASN A 342 -8.97 -8.57 4.84
CA ASN A 342 -8.03 -8.49 3.69
C ASN A 342 -6.79 -7.59 3.87
N THR A 343 -6.30 -7.41 5.11
CA THR A 343 -5.15 -6.53 5.40
C THR A 343 -3.81 -7.19 5.10
N LYS A 344 -3.80 -8.44 4.61
CA LYS A 344 -2.57 -9.16 4.28
C LYS A 344 -2.10 -8.77 2.88
N ASN A 345 -0.82 -8.39 2.76
CA ASN A 345 -0.14 -8.20 1.48
C ASN A 345 0.87 -9.35 1.27
N PRO A 346 0.53 -10.39 0.50
CA PRO A 346 1.44 -11.47 0.12
C PRO A 346 2.23 -11.16 -1.16
N SER A 347 2.04 -9.99 -1.79
CA SER A 347 2.85 -9.55 -2.93
C SER A 347 4.04 -8.72 -2.46
N SER A 348 5.20 -9.37 -2.52
CA SER A 348 6.55 -8.82 -2.47
C SER A 348 6.88 -7.81 -3.60
N ARG A 349 5.89 -7.02 -4.06
CA ARG A 349 6.08 -5.94 -5.04
C ARG A 349 5.88 -4.55 -4.49
N LEU A 350 5.11 -4.37 -3.42
CA LEU A 350 4.98 -3.09 -2.74
C LEU A 350 5.32 -3.32 -1.28
N VAL A 351 6.48 -2.83 -0.85
CA VAL A 351 6.87 -2.78 0.55
C VAL A 351 5.82 -1.92 1.26
N PRO A 352 5.10 -2.45 2.27
CA PRO A 352 4.24 -1.62 3.11
C PRO A 352 5.10 -0.51 3.72
N LEU A 353 4.58 0.72 3.82
CA LEU A 353 5.21 1.74 4.65
C LEU A 353 5.36 1.14 6.06
N ASN A 354 6.60 0.88 6.45
CA ASN A 354 6.90 0.17 7.69
C ASN A 354 6.66 1.15 8.83
N ILE A 355 5.61 0.92 9.63
CA ILE A 355 5.31 1.72 10.83
C ILE A 355 5.67 0.85 12.02
N ASN A 356 6.96 0.64 12.29
CA ASN A 356 7.42 0.08 13.55
C ASN A 356 8.86 0.50 13.80
N ASN A 357 9.06 1.47 14.69
CA ASN A 357 10.24 1.47 15.54
C ASN A 357 9.91 2.16 16.87
N GLU A 358 9.53 1.37 17.87
CA GLU A 358 9.92 1.70 19.24
C GLU A 358 11.43 1.44 19.32
N GLN A 359 12.23 2.50 19.44
CA GLN A 359 13.65 2.38 19.70
C GLN A 359 13.87 1.84 21.12
N GLY A 360 14.52 0.67 21.22
CA GLY A 360 15.13 0.19 22.45
C GLY A 360 16.65 0.20 22.33
N HIS A 361 17.26 1.21 22.97
CA HIS A 361 18.64 1.34 23.47
C HIS A 361 19.85 0.73 22.75
#